data_AF-A0A2S9FPW7-F1
#
_entry.id   AF-A0A2S9FPW7-F1
#
_cell.length_a   1.000
_cell.length_b   1.000
_cell.length_c   1.000
_cell.angle_alpha   90.00
_cell.angle_beta   90.00
_cell.angle_gamma   90.00
#
_symmetry.space_group_name_H-M   'P 1'
#
loop_
_entity.id
_entity.type
_entity.pdbx_description
1 polymer ?
#
loop_
_entity_poly.entity_id
_entity_poly.type
_entity_poly.pdbx_seq_one_letter_code
_entity_poly.pdbx_strand_id
1 'polypeptide(L)'
;TRAMLSALEQAGLAPSDIDYLDCHATGTPLGDATELQSVLAAYGDVPLKLGALKGNLGHTITVSGAASLVNVLSAMAASVIPPALCEKPTDRLKDTPFSLTTTATPW
;
A
#
# COMPACT_ATOMS: atom_id res chain seq x y z
N THR A 1 -11.44 3.10 -4.73
CA THR A 1 -12.04 4.02 -3.73
C THR A 1 -13.13 3.39 -2.89
N ARG A 2 -14.33 3.05 -3.44
CA ARG A 2 -15.49 2.54 -2.65
C ARG A 2 -15.16 1.39 -1.69
N ALA A 3 -14.40 0.39 -2.14
CA ALA A 3 -14.02 -0.75 -1.31
C ALA A 3 -13.20 -0.33 -0.07
N MET A 4 -12.27 0.62 -0.22
CA MET A 4 -11.46 1.12 0.89
C MET A 4 -12.31 1.93 1.88
N LEU A 5 -13.19 2.80 1.39
CA LEU A 5 -14.11 3.57 2.25
C LEU A 5 -15.04 2.66 3.06
N SER A 6 -15.59 1.62 2.43
CA SER A 6 -16.44 0.66 3.14
C SER A 6 -15.66 -0.17 4.16
N ALA A 7 -14.41 -0.53 3.89
CA ALA A 7 -13.56 -1.21 4.86
C ALA A 7 -13.26 -0.33 6.09
N LEU A 8 -12.95 0.96 5.86
CA LEU A 8 -12.76 1.94 6.93
C LEU A 8 -14.04 2.11 7.78
N GLU A 9 -15.19 2.26 7.13
CA GLU A 9 -16.50 2.37 7.80
C GLU A 9 -16.81 1.12 8.65
N GLN A 10 -16.61 -0.08 8.10
CA GLN A 10 -16.80 -1.34 8.83
C GLN A 10 -15.86 -1.49 10.01
N ALA A 11 -14.63 -0.97 9.90
CA ALA A 11 -13.65 -0.96 10.97
C ALA A 11 -13.87 0.16 12.00
N GLY A 12 -14.73 1.15 11.70
CA GLY A 12 -14.90 2.35 12.52
C GLY A 12 -13.65 3.24 12.56
N LEU A 13 -12.85 3.23 11.50
CA LEU A 13 -11.59 3.99 11.39
C LEU A 13 -11.73 5.14 10.40
N ALA A 14 -11.06 6.25 10.69
CA ALA A 14 -10.84 7.32 9.74
C ALA A 14 -9.60 7.00 8.87
N PRO A 15 -9.49 7.59 7.67
CA PRO A 15 -8.27 7.46 6.87
C PRO A 15 -6.97 7.82 7.59
N SER A 16 -7.02 8.79 8.52
CA SER A 16 -5.88 9.23 9.31
C SER A 16 -5.41 8.21 10.34
N ASP A 17 -6.19 7.18 10.61
CA ASP A 17 -5.86 6.13 11.57
C ASP A 17 -5.04 5.00 10.92
N ILE A 18 -4.75 5.10 9.62
CA ILE A 18 -4.03 4.08 8.86
C ILE A 18 -2.57 4.49 8.65
N ASP A 19 -1.65 3.75 9.27
CA ASP A 19 -0.21 4.02 9.18
C ASP A 19 0.44 3.50 7.90
N TYR A 20 -0.12 2.43 7.34
CA TYR A 20 0.47 1.65 6.24
C TYR A 20 -0.61 1.00 5.36
N LEU A 21 -0.38 0.99 4.05
CA LEU A 21 -1.21 0.31 3.05
C LEU A 21 -0.33 -0.54 2.14
N ASP A 22 -0.52 -1.86 2.14
CA ASP A 22 0.10 -2.74 1.13
C ASP A 22 -0.73 -2.68 -0.17
N CYS A 23 -0.16 -2.08 -1.21
CA CYS A 23 -0.86 -1.84 -2.47
C CYS A 23 -0.94 -3.09 -3.35
N HIS A 24 -1.89 -3.06 -4.28
CA HIS A 24 -1.95 -4.05 -5.34
C HIS A 24 -0.73 -3.97 -6.27
N ALA A 25 -0.29 -2.77 -6.66
CA ALA A 25 0.99 -2.48 -7.30
C ALA A 25 1.43 -3.53 -8.34
N THR A 26 0.71 -3.58 -9.44
CA THR A 26 0.96 -4.56 -10.52
C THR A 26 2.20 -4.26 -11.35
N GLY A 27 2.79 -3.07 -11.18
CA GLY A 27 3.90 -2.61 -11.99
C GLY A 27 3.47 -2.09 -13.36
N THR A 28 2.17 -1.87 -13.58
CA THR A 28 1.66 -1.35 -14.86
C THR A 28 1.49 0.16 -14.77
N PRO A 29 2.00 0.95 -15.74
CA PRO A 29 1.99 2.41 -15.63
C PRO A 29 0.60 3.01 -15.39
N LEU A 30 -0.42 2.52 -16.12
CA LEU A 30 -1.80 2.98 -15.96
C LEU A 30 -2.45 2.43 -14.68
N GLY A 31 -2.22 1.15 -14.37
CA GLY A 31 -2.82 0.50 -13.20
C GLY A 31 -2.33 1.13 -11.90
N ASP A 32 -1.03 1.32 -11.75
CA ASP A 32 -0.43 1.88 -10.55
C ASP A 32 -0.80 3.37 -10.38
N ALA A 33 -0.89 4.13 -11.48
CA ALA A 33 -1.41 5.51 -11.44
C ALA A 33 -2.89 5.57 -11.02
N THR A 34 -3.71 4.64 -11.53
CA THR A 34 -5.14 4.54 -11.17
C THR A 34 -5.32 4.12 -9.71
N GLU A 35 -4.48 3.21 -9.22
CA GLU A 35 -4.46 2.81 -7.83
C GLU A 35 -4.11 3.98 -6.91
N LEU A 36 -3.03 4.72 -7.18
CA LEU A 36 -2.66 5.89 -6.38
C LEU A 36 -3.77 6.95 -6.34
N GLN A 37 -4.40 7.25 -7.48
CA GLN A 37 -5.53 8.19 -7.50
C GLN A 37 -6.71 7.67 -6.67
N SER A 38 -6.96 6.36 -6.69
CA SER A 38 -8.01 5.74 -5.89
C SER A 38 -7.70 5.78 -4.39
N VAL A 39 -6.44 5.62 -4.01
CA VAL A 39 -5.96 5.77 -2.63
C VAL A 39 -6.09 7.23 -2.21
N LEU A 40 -5.61 8.18 -3.01
CA LEU A 40 -5.75 9.62 -2.73
C LEU A 40 -7.21 10.04 -2.56
N ALA A 41 -8.11 9.55 -3.39
CA ALA A 41 -9.54 9.82 -3.28
C ALA A 41 -10.18 9.21 -2.02
N ALA A 42 -9.63 8.12 -1.48
CA ALA A 42 -10.16 7.47 -0.27
C ALA A 42 -9.52 8.01 1.02
N TYR A 43 -8.23 8.31 0.98
CA TYR A 43 -7.44 8.67 2.15
C TYR A 43 -7.19 10.18 2.29
N GLY A 44 -7.43 10.95 1.24
CA GLY A 44 -7.21 12.40 1.23
C GLY A 44 -5.73 12.76 1.34
N ASP A 45 -5.47 13.98 1.79
CA ASP A 45 -4.13 14.56 1.87
C ASP A 45 -3.38 14.19 3.17
N VAL A 46 -3.53 12.94 3.63
CA VAL A 46 -2.91 12.44 4.86
C VAL A 46 -1.63 11.65 4.51
N PRO A 47 -0.50 11.86 5.22
CA PRO A 47 0.69 11.04 5.04
C PRO A 47 0.39 9.56 5.26
N LEU A 48 0.73 8.72 4.27
CA LEU A 48 0.49 7.27 4.31
C LEU A 48 1.70 6.53 3.73
N LYS A 49 2.19 5.53 4.48
CA LYS A 49 3.26 4.65 4.00
C LYS A 49 2.66 3.59 3.08
N LEU A 50 3.23 3.43 1.90
CA LEU A 50 2.80 2.45 0.91
C LEU A 50 3.82 1.32 0.82
N GLY A 51 3.35 0.09 0.73
CA GLY A 51 4.15 -1.06 0.33
C GLY A 51 3.65 -1.72 -0.94
N ALA A 52 4.45 -2.67 -1.44
CA ALA A 52 4.14 -3.41 -2.66
C ALA A 52 4.84 -4.77 -2.64
N LEU A 53 4.25 -5.76 -1.95
CA LEU A 53 4.84 -7.10 -1.83
C LEU A 53 5.19 -7.77 -3.17
N LYS A 54 4.50 -7.44 -4.26
CA LYS A 54 4.78 -7.99 -5.60
C LYS A 54 6.17 -7.63 -6.12
N GLY A 55 6.77 -6.55 -5.62
CA GLY A 55 8.18 -6.26 -5.89
C GLY A 55 9.14 -7.33 -5.36
N ASN A 56 8.77 -8.00 -4.27
CA ASN A 56 9.61 -8.98 -3.58
C ASN A 56 9.34 -10.42 -4.08
N LEU A 57 8.08 -10.76 -4.36
CA LEU A 57 7.66 -12.14 -4.65
C LEU A 57 7.14 -12.35 -6.08
N GLY A 58 7.01 -11.28 -6.87
CA GLY A 58 6.28 -11.31 -8.13
C GLY A 58 4.76 -11.39 -7.93
N HIS A 59 4.02 -11.47 -9.04
CA HIS A 59 2.56 -11.58 -8.99
C HIS A 59 2.10 -13.02 -8.80
N THR A 60 1.79 -13.41 -7.56
CA THR A 60 1.35 -14.76 -7.19
C THR A 60 -0.11 -15.08 -7.57
N ILE A 61 -0.69 -14.30 -8.50
CA ILE A 61 -2.06 -14.41 -9.02
C ILE A 61 -3.07 -14.59 -7.89
N THR A 62 -3.67 -15.78 -7.75
CA THR A 62 -4.71 -16.13 -6.80
C THR A 62 -4.27 -15.97 -5.34
N VAL A 63 -2.97 -16.10 -5.07
CA VAL A 63 -2.42 -16.03 -3.71
C VAL A 63 -2.02 -14.60 -3.32
N SER A 64 -2.12 -13.63 -4.23
CA SER A 64 -1.60 -12.26 -3.99
C SER A 64 -2.19 -11.62 -2.73
N GLY A 65 -3.49 -11.79 -2.49
CA GLY A 65 -4.15 -11.24 -1.30
C GLY A 65 -3.70 -11.92 0.00
N ALA A 66 -3.62 -13.25 0.01
CA ALA A 66 -3.18 -14.00 1.19
C ALA A 66 -1.71 -13.74 1.52
N ALA A 67 -0.84 -13.66 0.51
CA ALA A 67 0.57 -13.32 0.68
C ALA A 67 0.74 -11.91 1.28
N SER A 68 0.00 -10.94 0.76
CA SER A 68 -0.04 -9.56 1.28
C SER A 68 -0.47 -9.52 2.74
N LEU A 69 -1.56 -10.24 3.09
CA LEU A 69 -2.04 -10.33 4.47
C LEU A 69 -1.00 -10.94 5.41
N VAL A 70 -0.37 -12.07 5.03
CA VAL A 70 0.68 -12.70 5.83
C VAL A 70 1.87 -11.77 6.02
N ASN A 71 2.26 -11.02 4.99
CA ASN A 71 3.32 -10.04 5.06
C ASN A 71 3.00 -8.91 6.06
N VAL A 72 1.78 -8.35 6.01
CA VAL A 72 1.34 -7.31 6.95
C VAL A 72 1.34 -7.84 8.40
N LEU A 73 0.78 -9.02 8.63
CA LEU A 73 0.77 -9.62 9.97
C LEU A 73 2.19 -9.89 10.49
N SER A 74 3.09 -10.33 9.61
CA SER A 74 4.50 -10.54 9.96
C SER A 74 5.23 -9.22 10.27
N ALA A 75 4.93 -8.17 9.51
CA ALA A 75 5.45 -6.82 9.72
C ALA A 75 5.00 -6.24 11.07
N MET A 76 3.72 -6.41 11.42
CA MET A 76 3.18 -6.00 12.73
C MET A 76 3.85 -6.78 13.87
N ALA A 77 4.01 -8.10 13.71
CA ALA A 77 4.67 -8.94 14.72
C ALA A 77 6.14 -8.57 14.94
N ALA A 78 6.82 -8.10 13.89
CA ALA A 78 8.20 -7.64 13.94
C ALA A 78 8.34 -6.15 14.30
N SER A 79 7.24 -5.39 14.40
CA SER A 79 7.22 -3.92 14.52
C SER A 79 8.11 -3.22 13.48
N VAL A 80 8.11 -3.75 12.25
CA VAL A 80 8.90 -3.23 11.13
C VAL A 80 8.11 -3.36 9.84
N ILE A 81 7.95 -2.26 9.11
CA ILE A 81 7.44 -2.24 7.74
C ILE A 81 8.57 -2.72 6.81
N PRO A 82 8.37 -3.80 6.04
CA PRO A 82 9.39 -4.34 5.16
C PRO A 82 9.63 -3.45 3.93
N PRO A 83 10.83 -3.52 3.33
CA PRO A 83 11.11 -2.80 2.09
C PRO A 83 10.33 -3.41 0.91
N ALA A 84 9.64 -2.56 0.16
CA ALA A 84 9.11 -2.85 -1.16
C ALA A 84 10.20 -2.68 -2.21
N LEU A 85 10.53 -3.75 -2.93
CA LEU A 85 11.50 -3.68 -4.02
C LEU A 85 10.86 -3.03 -5.26
N CYS A 86 11.30 -1.83 -5.60
CA CYS A 86 10.82 -1.10 -6.76
C CYS A 86 11.94 -0.22 -7.31
N GLU A 87 12.39 -0.48 -8.55
CA GLU A 87 13.43 0.34 -9.19
C GLU A 87 12.90 1.72 -9.60
N LYS A 88 11.68 1.76 -10.16
CA LYS A 88 11.06 2.98 -10.65
C LYS A 88 9.58 3.04 -10.25
N PRO A 89 9.26 3.70 -9.12
CA PRO A 89 7.88 4.03 -8.78
C PRO A 89 7.24 4.90 -9.87
N THR A 90 5.92 4.86 -9.97
CA THR A 90 5.19 5.76 -10.86
C THR A 90 5.46 7.23 -10.49
N ASP A 91 5.66 8.08 -11.50
CA ASP A 91 5.96 9.50 -11.29
C ASP A 91 4.83 10.24 -10.54
N ARG A 92 3.60 9.69 -10.57
CA ARG A 92 2.42 10.22 -9.86
C ARG A 92 2.53 10.20 -8.35
N LEU A 93 3.41 9.37 -7.79
CA LEU A 93 3.63 9.33 -6.34
C LEU A 93 4.11 10.69 -5.79
N LYS A 94 4.81 11.48 -6.61
CA LYS A 94 5.32 12.81 -6.25
C LYS A 94 4.20 13.83 -6.01
N ASP A 95 3.01 13.56 -6.55
CA ASP A 95 1.85 14.44 -6.50
C ASP A 95 0.94 14.13 -5.28
N THR A 96 1.37 13.25 -4.37
CA THR A 96 0.58 12.80 -3.23
C THR A 96 1.40 12.92 -1.93
N PRO A 97 0.75 12.92 -0.74
CA PRO A 97 1.46 12.90 0.54
C PRO A 97 2.00 11.50 0.90
N PHE A 98 1.99 10.56 -0.05
CA PHE A 98 2.29 9.15 0.21
C PHE A 98 3.76 8.86 -0.02
N SER A 99 4.29 7.88 0.71
CA SER A 99 5.68 7.46 0.59
C SER A 99 5.78 5.96 0.43
N LEU A 100 6.43 5.50 -0.64
CA LEU A 100 6.76 4.08 -0.82
C LEU A 100 7.88 3.67 0.15
N THR A 101 7.69 2.61 0.93
CA THR A 101 8.68 2.12 1.89
C THR A 101 9.73 1.25 1.21
N THR A 102 10.79 1.84 0.68
CA THR A 102 11.86 1.10 -0.04
C THR A 102 12.97 0.57 0.88
N THR A 103 12.93 0.91 2.17
CA THR A 103 13.84 0.42 3.21
C THR A 103 13.04 -0.11 4.39
N ALA A 104 13.61 -1.09 5.11
CA ALA A 104 13.02 -1.56 6.37
C ALA A 104 12.85 -0.37 7.33
N THR A 105 11.61 -0.11 7.75
CA THR A 105 11.24 1.07 8.53
C THR A 105 10.58 0.62 9.84
N PRO A 106 10.99 1.10 11.02
CA PRO A 106 10.28 0.80 12.27
C PRO A 106 8.79 1.15 12.14
N TRP A 107 7.94 0.23 12.64
CA TRP A 107 6.50 0.43 12.72
C TRP A 107 6.13 0.88 14.13
#